data_AF-N8ZG08-F1
#
_entry.id   AF-N8ZG08-F1
#
_cell.length_a   1.000
_cell.length_b   1.000
_cell.length_c   1.000
_cell.angle_alpha   90.00
_cell.angle_beta   90.00
_cell.angle_gamma   90.00
#
_symmetry.space_group_name_H-M   'P 1'
#
loop_
_entity.id
_entity.type
_entity.pdbx_description
1 polymer ?
#
loop_
_entity_poly.entity_id
_entity_poly.type
_entity_poly.pdbx_seq_one_letter_code
_entity_poly.pdbx_strand_id
1 'polypeptide(L)'
;MEVVVFDLDGTLLSTDSTKVWLIKQLKSNPFRFIGAVIIPIAIPMMKIKKYKSIGASLFLWIATYRLSKYQLEESFKAFATELKNTSFPKLYWFEDGIVELRSHLKENRQIIITTAAPELLP
;
A
#
# COMPACT_ATOMS: atom_id res chain seq x y z
N MET A 1 -27.18 0.15 -15.69
CA MET A 1 -26.38 0.11 -14.46
C MET A 1 -25.06 0.79 -14.79
N GLU A 2 -24.84 1.97 -14.22
CA GLU A 2 -23.64 2.75 -14.51
C GLU A 2 -22.50 2.31 -13.58
N VAL A 3 -21.31 2.13 -14.14
CA VAL A 3 -20.12 1.71 -13.41
C VAL A 3 -19.19 2.90 -13.30
N VAL A 4 -18.77 3.20 -12.07
CA VAL A 4 -17.76 4.22 -11.77
C VAL A 4 -16.51 3.53 -11.25
N VAL A 5 -15.38 3.91 -11.82
CA VAL A 5 -14.08 3.34 -11.47
C VAL A 5 -13.25 4.39 -10.75
N PHE A 6 -12.77 4.05 -9.57
CA PHE A 6 -11.82 4.86 -8.80
C PHE A 6 -10.46 4.17 -8.76
N ASP A 7 -9.40 4.95 -8.92
CA ASP A 7 -8.09 4.54 -8.43
C ASP A 7 -8.01 4.75 -6.91
N LEU A 8 -7.09 4.05 -6.24
CA LEU A 8 -6.90 4.15 -4.78
C LEU A 8 -5.81 5.16 -4.44
N ASP A 9 -4.56 4.83 -4.79
CA ASP A 9 -3.37 5.54 -4.34
C ASP A 9 -3.14 6.82 -5.17
N GLY A 10 -3.19 7.98 -4.52
CA GLY A 10 -3.12 9.27 -5.20
C GLY A 10 -4.46 9.80 -5.70
N THR A 11 -5.54 9.02 -5.55
CA THR A 11 -6.91 9.39 -5.95
C THR A 11 -7.86 9.44 -4.75
N LEU A 12 -8.03 8.33 -4.03
CA LEU A 12 -8.80 8.28 -2.77
C LEU A 12 -7.90 8.45 -1.55
N LEU A 13 -6.65 7.99 -1.64
CA LEU A 13 -5.62 8.14 -0.63
C LEU A 13 -4.58 9.18 -1.05
N SER A 14 -4.06 9.92 -0.09
CA SER A 14 -3.09 11.00 -0.33
C SER A 14 -1.72 10.55 -0.83
N THR A 15 -1.38 9.28 -0.66
CA THR A 15 -0.08 8.73 -1.09
C THR A 15 -0.17 7.23 -1.35
N ASP A 16 0.94 6.66 -1.83
CA ASP A 16 1.12 5.23 -2.08
C ASP A 16 1.05 4.43 -0.78
N SER A 17 -0.08 3.75 -0.57
CA SER A 17 -0.34 2.91 0.60
C SER A 17 0.59 1.71 0.70
N THR A 18 1.00 1.12 -0.43
CA THR A 18 1.94 -0.01 -0.48
C THR A 18 3.30 0.40 0.08
N LYS A 19 3.78 1.59 -0.33
CA LYS A 19 5.05 2.14 0.18
C LYS A 19 4.98 2.43 1.69
N VAL A 20 3.89 3.00 2.17
CA VAL A 20 3.72 3.30 3.61
C VAL A 20 3.68 2.02 4.43
N TRP A 21 2.91 1.02 3.98
CA TRP A 21 2.88 -0.31 4.61
C TRP A 21 4.27 -0.96 4.63
N LEU A 22 5.00 -0.92 3.51
CA LEU A 22 6.33 -1.53 3.40
C LEU A 22 7.31 -0.88 4.39
N ILE A 23 7.35 0.45 4.48
CA ILE A 23 8.20 1.16 5.44
C ILE A 23 7.85 0.78 6.88
N LYS A 24 6.55 0.70 7.21
CA LYS A 24 6.09 0.26 8.52
C LYS A 24 6.59 -1.15 8.82
N GLN A 25 6.44 -2.07 7.86
CA GLN A 25 6.77 -3.47 8.04
C GLN A 25 8.29 -3.73 8.16
N LEU A 26 9.11 -2.95 7.45
CA LEU A 26 10.56 -2.95 7.65
C LEU A 26 10.95 -2.47 9.05
N LYS A 27 10.28 -1.42 9.55
CA LYS A 27 10.54 -0.85 10.89
C LYS A 27 9.99 -1.70 12.04
N SER A 28 9.04 -2.60 11.77
CA SER A 28 8.43 -3.44 12.81
C SER A 28 9.35 -4.54 13.33
N ASN A 29 10.48 -4.81 12.67
CA ASN A 29 11.43 -5.83 13.07
C ASN A 29 12.88 -5.40 12.79
N PRO A 30 13.79 -5.51 13.76
CA PRO A 30 15.17 -5.03 13.61
C PRO A 30 15.94 -5.76 12.50
N PHE A 31 15.71 -7.06 12.29
CA PHE A 31 16.38 -7.81 11.21
C PHE A 31 15.93 -7.35 9.83
N ARG A 32 14.63 -7.02 9.67
CA ARG A 32 14.10 -6.48 8.40
C ARG A 32 14.64 -5.09 8.14
N PHE A 33 14.69 -4.25 9.17
CA PHE A 33 15.26 -2.91 9.06
C PHE A 33 16.74 -2.95 8.67
N ILE A 34 17.54 -3.77 9.35
CA ILE A 34 18.96 -3.96 9.03
C ILE A 34 19.13 -4.48 7.61
N GLY A 35 18.34 -5.47 7.18
CA GLY A 35 18.37 -5.99 5.81
C GLY A 35 18.10 -4.90 4.76
N ALA A 36 17.13 -4.02 5.02
CA ALA A 36 16.83 -2.89 4.14
C ALA A 36 17.97 -1.85 4.07
N VAL A 37 18.74 -1.67 5.14
CA VAL A 37 19.90 -0.76 5.18
C VAL A 37 21.12 -1.35 4.48
N ILE A 38 21.37 -2.66 4.64
CA ILE A 38 22.55 -3.34 4.09
C ILE A 38 22.39 -3.64 2.58
N ILE A 39 21.17 -3.62 2.05
CA ILE A 39 20.91 -3.80 0.61
C ILE A 39 20.48 -2.45 -0.01
N PRO A 40 21.32 -1.39 0.02
CA PRO A 40 20.94 -0.09 -0.53
C PRO A 40 20.87 -0.12 -2.06
N ILE A 41 21.43 -1.15 -2.71
CA ILE A 41 21.43 -1.30 -4.18
C ILE A 41 20.01 -1.40 -4.75
N ALA A 42 19.04 -1.81 -3.96
CA ALA A 42 17.64 -1.82 -4.37
C ALA A 42 17.10 -0.40 -4.63
N ILE A 43 17.63 0.64 -3.96
CA ILE A 43 17.21 2.04 -4.15
C ILE A 43 17.56 2.58 -5.55
N PRO A 44 18.82 2.54 -6.04
CA PRO A 44 19.14 2.93 -7.40
C PRO A 44 18.47 2.01 -8.44
N MET A 45 18.29 0.72 -8.15
CA MET A 45 17.54 -0.18 -9.03
C MET A 45 16.09 0.27 -9.24
N MET A 46 15.42 0.77 -8.19
CA MET A 46 14.05 1.31 -8.30
C MET A 46 13.96 2.59 -9.16
N LYS A 47 15.05 3.32 -9.36
CA LYS A 47 15.09 4.51 -10.22
C LYS A 47 15.21 4.17 -11.71
N ILE A 48 15.70 2.97 -12.04
CA ILE A 48 15.89 2.54 -13.42
C ILE A 48 14.67 1.71 -13.84
N LYS A 49 13.92 2.17 -14.86
CA LYS A 49 12.66 1.53 -15.31
C LYS A 49 12.77 0.01 -15.53
N LYS A 50 13.91 -0.44 -16.08
CA LYS A 50 14.22 -1.87 -16.31
C LYS A 50 14.31 -2.70 -15.03
N TYR A 51 14.81 -2.12 -13.93
CA TYR A 51 15.08 -2.82 -12.68
C TYR A 51 14.08 -2.46 -11.56
N LYS A 52 13.09 -1.62 -11.87
CA LYS A 52 12.11 -1.11 -10.90
C LYS A 52 11.37 -2.23 -10.17
N SER A 53 10.87 -3.21 -10.92
CA SER A 53 10.16 -4.37 -10.35
C SER A 53 11.07 -5.20 -9.44
N ILE A 54 12.32 -5.44 -9.85
CA ILE A 54 13.29 -6.23 -9.08
C ILE A 54 13.62 -5.52 -7.75
N GLY A 55 13.88 -4.21 -7.79
CA GLY A 55 14.12 -3.43 -6.58
C GLY A 55 12.93 -3.46 -5.61
N ALA A 56 11.71 -3.33 -6.13
CA ALA A 56 10.48 -3.43 -5.33
C ALA A 56 10.31 -4.84 -4.72
N SER A 57 10.54 -5.90 -5.50
CA SER A 57 10.46 -7.30 -5.03
C SER A 57 11.48 -7.60 -3.93
N LEU A 58 12.70 -7.05 -4.01
CA LEU A 58 13.71 -7.21 -2.95
C LEU A 58 13.26 -6.58 -1.63
N PHE A 59 12.78 -5.33 -1.66
CA PHE A 59 12.27 -4.67 -0.47
C PHE A 59 11.05 -5.38 0.11
N LEU A 60 10.17 -5.87 -0.76
CA LEU A 60 9.02 -6.66 -0.37
C LEU A 60 9.44 -7.94 0.36
N TRP A 61 10.39 -8.70 -0.21
CA TRP A 61 10.89 -9.93 0.39
C TRP A 61 11.52 -9.69 1.77
N ILE A 62 12.26 -8.59 1.94
CA ILE A 62 12.81 -8.20 3.25
C ILE A 62 11.66 -7.86 4.21
N ALA A 63 10.66 -7.11 3.77
CA ALA A 63 9.51 -6.73 4.59
C ALA A 63 8.67 -7.94 5.03
N THR A 64 8.57 -8.98 4.21
CA THR A 64 7.82 -10.21 4.52
C THR A 64 8.67 -11.33 5.11
N TYR A 65 9.99 -11.13 5.25
CA TYR A 65 10.90 -12.14 5.81
C TYR A 65 10.38 -12.67 7.17
N ARG A 66 10.27 -14.00 7.27
CA ARG A 66 9.73 -14.76 8.41
C ARG A 66 8.25 -14.52 8.76
N LEU A 67 7.46 -13.93 7.88
CA LEU A 67 6.00 -13.92 8.05
C LEU A 67 5.40 -15.20 7.49
N SER A 68 4.51 -15.83 8.25
CA SER A 68 3.55 -16.77 7.68
C SER A 68 2.48 -16.02 6.89
N LYS A 69 1.75 -16.73 6.02
CA LYS A 69 0.61 -16.15 5.29
C LYS A 69 -0.41 -15.49 6.24
N TYR A 70 -0.73 -16.15 7.35
CA TYR A 70 -1.63 -15.61 8.38
C TYR A 70 -1.08 -14.31 8.98
N GLN A 71 0.21 -14.27 9.34
CA GLN A 71 0.82 -13.06 9.89
C GLN A 71 0.88 -11.91 8.88
N LEU A 72 1.04 -12.23 7.60
CA LEU A 72 0.99 -11.25 6.52
C LEU A 72 -0.42 -10.67 6.37
N GLU A 73 -1.45 -11.50 6.34
CA GLU A 73 -2.85 -11.06 6.30
C GLU A 73 -3.22 -10.20 7.51
N GLU A 74 -2.81 -10.60 8.71
CA GLU A 74 -3.02 -9.81 9.93
C GLU A 74 -2.29 -8.46 9.86
N SER A 75 -1.11 -8.40 9.24
CA SER A 75 -0.39 -7.14 9.05
C SER A 75 -1.14 -6.17 8.13
N PHE A 76 -1.85 -6.67 7.11
CA PHE A 76 -2.71 -5.84 6.24
C PHE A 76 -3.94 -5.34 6.98
N LYS A 77 -4.61 -6.21 7.75
CA LYS A 77 -5.77 -5.81 8.56
C LYS A 77 -5.41 -4.75 9.61
N ALA A 78 -4.28 -4.94 10.28
CA ALA A 78 -3.76 -3.97 11.24
C ALA A 78 -3.47 -2.62 10.57
N PHE A 79 -2.84 -2.64 9.38
CA PHE A 79 -2.59 -1.44 8.60
C PHE A 79 -3.87 -0.72 8.17
N ALA A 80 -4.88 -1.44 7.67
CA ALA A 80 -6.17 -0.87 7.30
C ALA A 80 -6.89 -0.24 8.51
N THR A 81 -6.78 -0.87 9.68
CA THR A 81 -7.36 -0.36 10.93
C THR A 81 -6.67 0.93 11.39
N GLU A 82 -5.34 0.97 11.34
CA GLU A 82 -4.55 2.17 11.66
C GLU A 82 -4.82 3.32 10.68
N LEU A 83 -5.00 3.01 9.40
CA LEU A 83 -5.35 3.99 8.37
C LEU A 83 -6.71 4.62 8.65
N LYS A 84 -7.72 3.81 9.02
CA LYS A 84 -9.03 4.30 9.45
C LYS A 84 -8.94 5.21 10.67
N ASN A 85 -8.03 4.91 11.59
CA ASN A 85 -7.81 5.69 12.80
C ASN A 85 -6.85 6.88 12.59
N THR A 86 -6.52 7.24 11.33
CA THR A 86 -5.63 8.37 10.99
C THR A 86 -4.25 8.31 11.68
N SER A 87 -3.74 7.09 11.91
CA SER A 87 -2.45 6.90 12.60
C SER A 87 -1.22 7.22 11.73
N PHE A 88 -1.42 7.60 10.46
CA PHE A 88 -0.35 7.93 9.52
C PHE A 88 -0.35 9.41 9.15
N PRO A 89 0.71 10.18 9.48
CA PRO A 89 0.75 11.62 9.22
C PRO A 89 0.67 12.03 7.74
N LYS A 90 1.04 11.12 6.82
CA LYS A 90 1.12 11.39 5.38
C LYS A 90 0.20 10.52 4.52
N LEU A 91 -0.60 9.64 5.14
CA LEU A 91 -1.54 8.76 4.44
C LEU A 91 -2.92 8.97 5.05
N TYR A 92 -3.76 9.67 4.32
CA TYR A 92 -5.11 10.04 4.71
C TYR A 92 -6.04 9.94 3.50
N TRP A 93 -7.35 9.87 3.78
CA TRP A 93 -8.38 9.88 2.74
C TRP A 93 -8.61 11.29 2.25
N PHE A 94 -8.66 11.50 0.92
CA PHE A 94 -9.09 12.77 0.38
C PHE A 94 -10.59 12.95 0.62
N GLU A 95 -10.98 13.96 1.40
CA GLU A 95 -12.38 14.23 1.72
C GLU A 95 -13.23 14.41 0.45
N ASP A 96 -12.74 15.16 -0.53
CA ASP A 96 -13.43 15.37 -1.81
C ASP A 96 -13.65 14.05 -2.56
N GLY A 97 -12.64 13.17 -2.58
CA GLY A 97 -12.74 11.85 -3.20
C GLY A 97 -13.76 10.94 -2.48
N ILE A 98 -13.83 11.02 -1.15
CA ILE A 98 -14.82 10.30 -0.36
C ILE A 98 -16.24 10.86 -0.58
N VAL A 99 -16.38 12.18 -0.71
CA VAL A 99 -17.67 12.82 -1.01
C VAL A 99 -18.18 12.38 -2.38
N GLU A 100 -17.32 12.38 -3.41
CA GLU A 100 -17.67 11.94 -4.76
C GLU A 100 -18.08 10.46 -4.78
N LEU A 101 -17.29 9.60 -4.14
CA LEU A 101 -17.60 8.18 -4.01
C LEU A 101 -18.96 7.97 -3.34
N ARG A 102 -19.25 8.70 -2.26
CA ARG A 102 -20.56 8.65 -1.58
C ARG A 102 -21.70 9.18 -2.46
N SER A 103 -21.44 10.16 -3.34
CA SER A 103 -22.42 10.67 -4.30
C SER A 103 -22.88 9.54 -5.23
N HIS A 104 -21.92 8.83 -5.84
CA HIS A 104 -22.25 7.71 -6.73
C HIS A 104 -22.94 6.54 -6.02
N LEU A 105 -22.60 6.28 -4.75
CA LEU A 105 -23.32 5.28 -3.94
C LEU A 105 -24.80 5.65 -3.76
N LYS A 106 -25.11 6.93 -3.51
CA LYS A 106 -26.50 7.42 -3.35
C LYS A 106 -27.30 7.26 -4.64
N GLU A 107 -26.63 7.31 -5.78
CA GLU A 107 -27.25 7.12 -7.10
C GLU A 107 -27.37 5.64 -7.53
N ASN A 108 -27.08 4.69 -6.63
CA ASN A 108 -27.07 3.25 -6.91
C ASN A 108 -26.15 2.84 -8.08
N ARG A 109 -25.07 3.60 -8.31
CA ARG A 109 -24.04 3.22 -9.30
C ARG A 109 -23.16 2.12 -8.72
N GLN A 110 -22.64 1.25 -9.58
CA GLN A 110 -21.65 0.26 -9.19
C GLN A 110 -20.29 0.95 -9.06
N ILE A 111 -19.65 0.84 -7.90
CA ILE A 111 -18.32 1.38 -7.67
C ILE A 111 -17.30 0.26 -7.71
N ILE A 112 -16.28 0.42 -8.54
CA ILE A 112 -15.14 -0.48 -8.64
C ILE A 112 -13.88 0.31 -8.29
N ILE A 113 -13.06 -0.24 -7.38
CA ILE A 113 -11.73 0.31 -7.10
C ILE A 113 -10.72 -0.48 -7.93
N THR A 114 -9.97 0.20 -8.80
CA THR A 114 -8.89 -0.39 -9.58
C THR A 114 -7.57 0.19 -9.13
N THR A 115 -6.69 -0.62 -8.54
CA THR A 115 -5.39 -0.16 -8.04
C THR A 115 -4.26 -1.04 -8.54
N ALA A 116 -3.07 -0.46 -8.69
CA ALA A 116 -1.84 -1.20 -8.90
C ALA A 116 -1.28 -1.77 -7.58
N ALA A 117 -1.85 -1.39 -6.44
CA ALA A 117 -1.56 -2.03 -5.16
C ALA A 117 -2.01 -3.50 -5.21
N PRO A 118 -1.15 -4.44 -4.80
CA PRO A 118 -1.47 -5.85 -4.85
C PRO A 118 -2.55 -6.22 -3.83
N GLU A 119 -3.54 -7.02 -4.24
CA GLU A 119 -4.60 -7.54 -3.34
C GLU A 119 -4.04 -8.43 -2.22
N LEU A 120 -3.02 -9.22 -2.55
CA LEU A 120 -2.20 -10.02 -1.64
C LEU A 120 -0.78 -10.08 -2.22
N LEU A 121 0.21 -9.76 -1.39
CA LEU A 121 1.60 -9.90 -1.78
C LEU A 121 1.95 -11.39 -1.89
N PRO A 122 2.71 -11.82 -2.93
CA PRO A 122 3.06 -13.22 -3.16
C PRO A 122 3.93 -13.82 -2.05
#